data_AF-A0A453LXV7-F1
#
_entry.id   AF-A0A453LXV7-F1
#
_cell.length_a   1.000
_cell.length_b   1.000
_cell.length_c   1.000
_cell.angle_alpha   90.00
_cell.angle_beta   90.00
_cell.angle_gamma   90.00
#
_symmetry.space_group_name_H-M   'P 1'
#
loop_
_entity.id
_entity.type
_entity.pdbx_description
1 polymer ?
#
loop_
_entity_poly.entity_id
_entity_poly.type
_entity_poly.pdbx_seq_one_letter_code
_entity_poly.pdbx_strand_id
1 'polypeptide(L)' 'QKQGVQEAHASQGHSAKTTKKIVLKLQCQSCKHYSQRAIKRCKHFEIGGDKKGKGTSLF' A
#
# COMPACT_ATOMS: atom_id res chain seq x y z
N GLN A 1 2.92 12.07 -10.90
CA GLN A 1 2.30 11.88 -9.57
C GLN A 1 3.29 11.11 -8.70
N LYS A 2 3.86 11.69 -7.65
CA LYS A 2 4.80 10.97 -6.75
C LYS A 2 4.00 10.53 -5.53
N GLN A 3 3.62 9.26 -5.47
CA GLN A 3 2.94 8.66 -4.32
C GLN A 3 4.02 8.06 -3.41
N GLY A 4 4.29 8.72 -2.28
CA GLY A 4 5.16 8.18 -1.24
C GLY A 4 4.38 7.19 -0.38
N VAL A 5 4.84 5.94 -0.31
CA VAL A 5 4.30 4.94 0.60
C VAL A 5 4.84 5.24 1.98
N GLN A 6 3.97 5.49 2.96
CA GLN A 6 4.40 5.51 4.36
C GLN A 6 4.29 4.08 4.87
N GLU A 7 5.41 3.38 4.97
CA GLU A 7 5.46 2.12 5.71
C GLU A 7 5.08 2.42 7.15
N ALA A 8 3.95 1.88 7.62
CA ALA A 8 3.58 1.96 9.01
C ALA A 8 4.53 1.03 9.80
N HIS A 9 5.65 1.57 10.27
CA HIS A 9 6.52 0.91 11.24
C HIS A 9 5.76 0.83 12.57
N ALA A 10 5.36 -0.38 12.95
CA ALA A 10 4.70 -0.64 14.21
C ALA A 10 5.66 -0.37 15.38
N SER A 11 5.29 0.53 16.28
CA SER A 11 5.90 0.69 17.60
C SER A 11 5.57 -0.51 18.50
N GLN A 12 6.52 -0.81 19.38
CA GLN A 12 6.75 -2.09 20.06
C GLN A 12 5.64 -2.50 21.04
N GLY A 13 5.42 -3.82 21.12
CA GLY A 13 4.56 -4.49 22.12
C GLY A 13 4.08 -5.86 21.61
N HIS A 14 4.53 -6.93 22.26
CA HIS A 14 4.41 -8.35 21.88
C HIS A 14 3.15 -8.71 21.06
N SER A 15 3.34 -8.93 19.75
CA SER A 15 2.24 -9.22 18.83
C SER A 15 2.74 -10.09 17.68
N ALA A 16 2.38 -11.37 17.68
CA ALA A 16 2.70 -12.38 16.66
C ALA A 16 1.92 -12.20 15.35
N LYS A 17 1.81 -10.97 14.84
CA LYS A 17 1.10 -10.67 13.60
C LYS A 17 2.07 -10.85 12.44
N THR A 18 1.79 -11.80 11.56
CA THR A 18 2.61 -12.10 10.37
C THR A 18 2.51 -11.03 9.28
N THR A 19 1.54 -10.11 9.37
CA THR A 19 1.32 -9.04 8.39
C THR A 19 0.98 -7.71 9.07
N LYS A 20 1.53 -6.61 8.53
CA LYS A 20 1.27 -5.24 9.00
C LYS A 20 0.01 -4.69 8.33
N LYS A 21 -0.64 -3.71 8.98
CA LYS A 21 -1.74 -2.95 8.36
C LYS A 21 -1.11 -1.87 7.50
N ILE A 22 -1.42 -1.87 6.20
CA ILE A 22 -0.89 -0.88 5.25
C ILE A 22 -1.91 0.25 5.13
N VAL A 23 -1.42 1.50 5.26
CA VAL A 23 -2.24 2.71 5.10
C VAL A 23 -1.61 3.56 4.01
N LEU A 24 -2.39 3.87 2.97
CA LEU A 24 -1.96 4.75 1.89
C LEU A 24 -2.15 6.20 2.28
N LYS A 25 -1.15 7.03 1.99
CA LYS A 25 -1.23 8.49 2.09
C LYS A 25 -1.38 9.07 0.69
N LEU A 26 -2.58 9.53 0.37
CA LEU A 26 -2.91 10.14 -0.92
C LEU A 26 -2.81 11.65 -0.80
N GLN A 27 -2.01 12.27 -1.65
CA GLN A 27 -1.90 13.72 -1.74
C GLN A 27 -2.69 14.25 -2.96
N CYS A 28 -3.60 15.18 -2.70
CA CYS A 28 -4.26 15.98 -3.72
C CYS A 28 -3.24 16.85 -4.45
N GLN A 29 -3.14 16.75 -5.78
CA GLN A 29 -2.15 17.53 -6.53
C GLN A 29 -2.50 19.02 -6.62
N SER A 30 -3.78 19.33 -6.74
CA SER A 30 -4.30 20.70 -6.83
C SER A 30 -4.32 21.39 -5.46
N CYS A 31 -4.95 20.75 -4.48
CA CYS A 31 -5.24 21.32 -3.17
C CYS A 31 -4.23 20.95 -2.08
N LYS A 32 -3.25 20.10 -2.36
CA LYS A 32 -2.19 19.61 -1.44
C LYS A 32 -2.67 18.90 -0.17
N HIS A 33 -3.97 18.74 0.03
CA HIS A 33 -4.57 17.98 1.12
C HIS A 33 -4.13 16.51 1.10
N TYR A 34 -3.97 15.92 2.29
CA TYR A 34 -3.59 14.52 2.48
C TYR A 34 -4.77 13.72 3.03
N SER A 35 -5.09 12.60 2.39
CA SER A 35 -6.06 11.64 2.90
C SER A 35 -5.40 10.29 3.15
N GLN A 36 -5.83 9.61 4.22
CA GLN A 36 -5.33 8.30 4.58
C GLN A 36 -6.38 7.23 4.29
N ARG A 37 -6.01 6.17 3.56
CA ARG A 37 -6.89 5.03 3.29
C ARG A 37 -6.22 3.73 3.72
N ALA A 38 -6.86 3.00 4.63
CA ALA A 38 -6.40 1.69 5.05
C ALA A 38 -6.76 0.61 4.02
N ILE A 39 -5.83 -0.31 3.76
CA ILE A 39 -6.08 -1.50 2.94
C ILE A 39 -6.23 -2.72 3.86
N LYS A 40 -6.94 -3.75 3.39
CA LYS A 40 -6.91 -5.08 4.00
C LYS A 40 -5.47 -5.58 4.13
N ARG A 41 -5.20 -6.40 5.15
CA ARG A 41 -3.88 -7.00 5.33
C ARG A 41 -3.59 -7.98 4.20
N CYS A 42 -2.41 -7.87 3.61
CA CYS A 42 -1.89 -8.81 2.64
C CYS A 42 -0.41 -9.11 2.95
N LYS A 43 0.09 -10.25 2.48
CA LYS A 43 1.50 -10.64 2.64
C LYS A 43 2.42 -9.90 1.68
N HIS A 44 1.97 -9.75 0.44
CA HIS A 44 2.68 -9.03 -0.62
C HIS A 44 1.85 -7.82 -1.02
N PHE A 45 2.51 -6.67 -1.05
CA PHE A 45 1.93 -5.41 -1.48
C PHE A 45 2.97 -4.65 -2.26
N GLU A 46 2.67 -4.33 -3.51
CA GLU A 46 3.55 -3.59 -4.39
C GLU A 46 2.81 -2.39 -4.95
N ILE A 47 3.48 -1.24 -5.02
CA ILE A 47 2.95 -0.01 -5.62
C ILE A 47 3.74 0.27 -6.90
N GLY A 48 3.01 0.56 -7.98
CA GLY A 48 3.61 0.94 -9.25
C GLY A 48 4.05 -0.23 -10.15
N GLY A 49 3.59 -1.45 -9.88
CA GLY A 49 3.82 -2.58 -10.77
C GLY A 49 3.11 -2.42 -12.13
N ASP A 50 3.61 -3.16 -13.13
CA ASP A 50 3.01 -3.20 -14.46
C ASP A 50 1.55 -3.66 -14.39
N LYS A 51 0.68 -3.01 -15.16
CA LYS A 51 -0.69 -3.49 -15.34
C LYS A 51 -0.60 -4.89 -15.95
N LYS A 52 -0.92 -5.93 -15.18
CA LYS A 52 -1.02 -7.29 -15.71
C LYS A 52 -1.95 -7.25 -16.93
N GLY A 53 -1.38 -7.53 -18.10
CA GLY A 53 -2.10 -7.60 -19.36
C GLY A 53 -3.24 -8.61 -19.26
N LYS A 54 -4.35 -8.33 -19.94
CA LYS A 54 -5.49 -9.26 -20.02
C LYS A 54 -5.01 -10.55 -20.70
N GLY A 55 -4.88 -11.64 -19.94
CA GLY A 55 -4.89 -13.00 -20.47
C GLY A 55 -3.59 -13.56 -21.05
N THR A 56 -2.45 -13.45 -20.37
CA THR A 56 -1.39 -14.46 -20.58
C THR A 56 -1.82 -15.75 -19.89
N SER A 57 -2.52 -16.59 -20.65
CA SER A 57 -2.67 -18.02 -20.35
C SER A 57 -1.27 -18.61 -20.27
N LEU A 58 -0.76 -18.82 -19.06
CA LEU A 58 0.44 -19.61 -18.83
C LEU A 58 -0.02 -21.07 -18.74
N PHE A 59 0.15 -21.78 -19.85
CA PHE A 59 0.35 -23.23 -19.83
C PHE A 59 1.81 -23.51 -19.44
#